data_AF-A0A959DBU7-F1
#
_entry.id   AF-A0A959DBU7-F1
#
_cell.length_a   1.000
_cell.length_b   1.000
_cell.length_c   1.000
_cell.angle_alpha   90.00
_cell.angle_beta   90.00
_cell.angle_gamma   90.00
#
_symmetry.space_group_name_H-M   'P 1'
#
loop_
_entity.id
_entity.type
_entity.pdbx_description
1 polymer ?
#
loop_
_entity_poly.entity_id
_entity_poly.type
_entity_poly.pdbx_seq_one_letter_code
_entity_poly.pdbx_strand_id
1 'polypeptide(L)' 'MGKNDIWTAATASIYGLKLITTDKDFDHLKEEYINLEQINIEDYKKT' A
#
# COMPACT_ATOMS: atom_id res chain seq x y z
N MET A 1 4.38 -8.51 -6.75
CA MET A 1 2.91 -8.59 -6.84
C MET A 1 2.40 -9.98 -7.20
N GLY A 2 1.87 -10.68 -6.22
CA GLY A 2 1.03 -11.87 -6.38
C GLY A 2 -0.45 -11.52 -6.59
N LYS A 3 -1.30 -12.56 -6.70
CA LYS A 3 -2.75 -12.39 -6.93
C LYS A 3 -3.43 -11.56 -5.83
N ASN A 4 -2.99 -11.70 -4.58
CA ASN A 4 -3.58 -10.98 -3.45
C ASN A 4 -3.31 -9.47 -3.53
N ASP A 5 -2.12 -9.08 -4.01
CA ASP A 5 -1.74 -7.67 -4.12
C ASP A 5 -2.61 -6.95 -5.13
N ILE A 6 -2.95 -7.63 -6.23
CA ILE A 6 -3.87 -7.10 -7.25
C ILE A 6 -5.25 -6.82 -6.64
N TRP A 7 -5.80 -7.76 -5.86
CA TRP A 7 -7.10 -7.56 -5.21
C TRP A 7 -7.06 -6.44 -4.17
N THR A 8 -5.99 -6.34 -3.38
CA THR A 8 -5.79 -5.26 -2.41
C THR A 8 -5.70 -3.90 -3.09
N ALA A 9 -4.88 -3.77 -4.15
CA ALA A 9 -4.73 -2.54 -4.92
C ALA A 9 -6.02 -2.14 -5.63
N ALA A 10 -6.73 -3.10 -6.24
CA ALA A 10 -8.01 -2.85 -6.92
C ALA A 10 -9.07 -2.36 -5.95
N THR A 11 -9.15 -2.95 -4.75
CA THR A 11 -10.07 -2.50 -3.70
C THR A 11 -9.75 -1.07 -3.27
N ALA A 12 -8.47 -0.76 -3.00
CA ALA A 12 -8.07 0.59 -2.63
C ALA A 12 -8.36 1.62 -3.75
N SER A 13 -8.11 1.26 -5.01
CA SER A 13 -8.35 2.13 -6.17
C SER A 13 -9.83 2.43 -6.38
N ILE A 14 -10.68 1.39 -6.42
CA ILE A 14 -12.12 1.52 -6.68
C ILE A 14 -12.81 2.36 -5.61
N TYR A 15 -12.42 2.20 -4.34
CA TYR A 15 -13.01 2.94 -3.23
C TYR A 15 -12.27 4.24 -2.90
N GLY A 16 -11.20 4.59 -3.63
CA GLY A 16 -10.41 5.80 -3.38
C GLY A 16 -9.74 5.83 -2.00
N LEU A 17 -9.36 4.67 -1.47
CA LEU A 17 -8.78 4.52 -0.14
C LEU A 17 -7.26 4.79 -0.15
N LYS A 18 -6.75 5.19 1.01
CA LYS A 18 -5.30 5.23 1.28
C LYS A 18 -4.83 3.83 1.67
N LEU A 19 -3.97 3.21 0.87
CA LEU A 19 -3.35 1.93 1.19
C LEU A 19 -2.11 2.19 2.07
N ILE A 20 -2.18 1.79 3.33
CA ILE A 20 -1.06 1.86 4.27
C ILE A 20 -0.42 0.48 4.37
N THR A 21 0.86 0.38 4.04
CA THR A 21 1.55 -0.92 4.04
C THR A 21 3.05 -0.78 4.31
N THR A 22 3.67 -1.85 4.81
CA THR A 22 5.12 -1.98 4.92
C THR A 22 5.72 -2.63 3.66
N ASP A 23 4.87 -3.20 2.81
CA ASP A 23 5.27 -3.91 1.60
C ASP A 23 5.62 -2.93 0.48
N LYS A 24 6.80 -3.11 -0.12
CA LYS A 24 7.32 -2.25 -1.20
C LYS A 24 6.82 -2.65 -2.58
N ASP A 25 6.17 -3.82 -2.71
CA ASP A 25 5.69 -4.31 -4.00
C ASP A 25 4.67 -3.35 -4.65
N PHE A 26 4.02 -2.48 -3.87
CA PHE A 26 3.04 -1.51 -4.36
C PHE A 26 3.62 -0.19 -4.85
N ASP A 27 4.94 0.05 -4.70
CA ASP A 27 5.56 1.35 -4.98
C ASP A 27 5.36 1.80 -6.43
N HIS A 28 5.29 0.88 -7.38
CA HIS A 28 5.06 1.16 -8.80
C HIS A 28 3.60 1.54 -9.14
N LEU A 29 2.66 1.39 -8.20
CA LEU A 29 1.25 1.77 -8.36
C LEU A 29 0.92 3.11 -7.68
N LYS A 30 1.87 3.66 -6.92
CA LYS A 30 1.72 4.89 -6.15
C LYS A 30 1.44 6.06 -7.10
N GLU A 31 0.45 6.88 -6.72
CA GLU A 31 0.06 8.13 -7.40
C GLU A 31 -0.56 7.98 -8.81
N GLU A 32 -0.38 6.83 -9.47
CA GLU A 32 -1.04 6.52 -10.74
C GLU A 32 -2.38 5.78 -10.53
N TYR A 33 -2.40 4.77 -9.65
CA TYR A 33 -3.57 3.90 -9.46
C TYR A 33 -4.14 3.93 -8.04
N ILE A 34 -3.28 4.16 -7.04
CA ILE A 34 -3.65 4.13 -5.63
C ILE A 34 -2.94 5.23 -4.83
N ASN A 35 -3.59 5.70 -3.77
CA ASN A 35 -2.96 6.55 -2.76
C ASN A 35 -2.21 5.66 -1.78
N LEU A 36 -0.89 5.59 -1.89
CA LEU A 36 -0.04 4.68 -1.10
C LEU A 36 0.73 5.44 -0.01
N GLU A 37 0.66 4.95 1.22
CA GLU A 37 1.52 5.35 2.34
C GLU A 37 2.33 4.17 2.82
N GLN A 38 3.65 4.30 2.65
CA GLN A 38 4.59 3.30 3.09
C GLN A 38 5.03 3.60 4.52
N ILE A 39 4.88 2.62 5.41
CA ILE A 39 5.28 2.74 6.80
C ILE A 39 6.48 1.83 7.10
N ASN A 40 7.43 2.33 7.87
CA ASN A 40 8.49 1.52 8.45
C ASN A 40 8.12 1.16 9.88
N ILE A 41 8.10 -0.13 10.21
CA ILE A 41 7.75 -0.62 11.55
C ILE A 41 8.72 -0.09 12.60
N GLU A 42 9.99 0.14 12.24
CA GLU A 42 11.01 0.66 13.15
C GLU A 42 10.64 2.04 13.72
N ASP A 43 9.91 2.86 12.97
CA ASP A 43 9.48 4.20 13.40
C ASP A 43 8.46 4.16 14.55
N TYR A 44 7.85 2.99 14.80
CA TYR A 44 6.77 2.79 15.78
C TYR A 44 7.16 1.89 16.95
N LYS A 45 8.41 1.44 17.04
CA LYS A 45 8.89 0.71 18.21
C LYS A 45 9.00 1.66 19.40
N LYS A 46 8.13 1.49 20.39
CA LYS A 46 8.32 2.12 21.70
C LYS A 46 9.49 1.44 22.40
N THR A 47 10.53 2.21 22.69
CA THR A 47 11.66 1.81 23.53
C THR A 47 11.19 1.61 24.97
#